data_AF-A0A5D3Y7U9-F1
#
_entry.id   AF-A0A5D3Y7U9-F1
#
_cell.length_a   1.000
_cell.length_b   1.000
_cell.length_c   1.000
_cell.angle_alpha   90.00
_cell.angle_beta   90.00
_cell.angle_gamma   90.00
#
_symmetry.space_group_name_H-M   'P 1'
#
loop_
_entity.id
_entity.type
_entity.pdbx_description
1 polymer ?
#
loop_
_entity_poly.entity_id
_entity_poly.type
_entity_poly.pdbx_seq_one_letter_code
_entity_poly.pdbx_strand_id
1 'polypeptide(L)'
;RVRVLMDSWYMRQYVISTMLNRGFDVIGQVRRDTRLYDLPAPRLKSQRGRSRKYGEKLTPEQAEQLHRWVATLPIYGKEQRVRLRCTLAKVRFLNGQLVRAVWCELENDHKPGQWKTASLLLSTDTTLIAEQIVESYSLRWSIEPSSIN
;
A
#
# COMPACT_ATOMS: atom_id res chain seq x y z
N ARG A 1 -8.73 16.40 -5.10
CA ARG A 1 -9.34 15.57 -4.04
C ARG A 1 -8.42 15.59 -2.84
N VAL A 2 -8.93 15.77 -1.62
CA VAL A 2 -8.09 15.88 -0.41
C VAL A 2 -7.68 14.49 0.06
N ARG A 3 -6.43 14.35 0.49
CA ARG A 3 -5.81 13.08 0.90
C ARG A 3 -5.26 13.17 2.31
N VAL A 4 -5.45 12.09 3.08
CA VAL A 4 -4.95 11.98 4.45
C VAL A 4 -3.81 10.96 4.51
N LEU A 5 -2.67 11.36 5.09
CA LEU A 5 -1.50 10.49 5.28
C LEU A 5 -1.47 9.94 6.70
N MET A 6 -1.60 8.62 6.85
CA MET A 6 -1.75 7.97 8.15
C MET A 6 -0.56 7.10 8.56
N ASP A 7 -0.33 7.04 9.86
CA ASP A 7 0.59 6.05 10.44
C ASP A 7 -0.04 4.68 10.36
N SER A 8 0.80 3.65 10.36
CA SER A 8 0.42 2.29 10.72
C SER A 8 -0.46 2.19 11.97
N TRP A 9 -0.20 2.99 13.01
CA TRP A 9 -1.04 3.03 14.23
C TRP A 9 -2.47 3.51 13.98
N TYR A 10 -2.66 4.41 13.02
CA TYR A 10 -3.95 4.99 12.65
C TYR A 10 -4.65 4.27 11.50
N MET A 11 -3.99 3.27 10.88
CA MET A 11 -4.58 2.42 9.85
C MET A 11 -5.59 1.42 10.43
N ARG A 12 -6.67 1.96 11.01
CA ARG A 12 -7.79 1.22 11.62
C ARG A 12 -9.05 1.42 10.80
N GLN A 13 -9.87 0.38 10.75
CA GLN A 13 -11.11 0.37 9.98
C GLN A 13 -11.99 1.59 10.22
N TYR A 14 -12.29 1.87 11.48
CA TYR A 14 -13.18 2.96 11.85
C TYR A 14 -12.70 4.33 11.35
N VAL A 15 -11.41 4.60 11.54
CA VAL A 15 -10.79 5.88 11.14
C VAL A 15 -10.82 6.03 9.61
N ILE A 16 -10.40 4.99 8.89
CA ILE A 16 -10.35 5.03 7.42
C ILE A 16 -11.75 5.11 6.82
N SER A 17 -12.70 4.32 7.31
CA SER A 17 -14.10 4.40 6.87
C SER A 17 -14.71 5.78 7.11
N THR A 18 -14.36 6.44 8.22
CA THR A 18 -14.82 7.81 8.50
C THR A 18 -14.27 8.80 7.48
N MET A 19 -12.98 8.69 7.11
CA MET A 19 -12.37 9.56 6.10
C MET A 19 -13.00 9.34 4.72
N LEU A 20 -13.18 8.08 4.32
CA LEU A 20 -13.82 7.73 3.06
C LEU A 20 -15.25 8.25 2.97
N ASN A 21 -16.04 8.15 4.04
CA ASN A 21 -17.40 8.67 4.09
C ASN A 21 -17.47 10.20 3.96
N ARG A 22 -16.40 10.90 4.30
CA ARG A 22 -16.25 12.35 4.10
C ARG A 22 -15.66 12.71 2.73
N GLY A 23 -15.43 11.73 1.86
CA GLY A 23 -14.90 11.92 0.52
C GLY A 23 -13.38 12.05 0.44
N PHE A 24 -12.67 11.75 1.53
CA PHE A 24 -11.20 11.77 1.58
C PHE A 24 -10.60 10.42 1.23
N ASP A 25 -9.51 10.44 0.46
CA ASP A 25 -8.69 9.25 0.24
C ASP A 25 -7.60 9.15 1.30
N VAL A 26 -7.23 7.92 1.65
CA VAL A 26 -6.21 7.63 2.67
C VAL A 26 -5.05 6.90 2.04
N ILE A 27 -3.84 7.37 2.36
CA ILE A 27 -2.60 6.62 2.16
C ILE A 27 -1.95 6.36 3.51
N GLY A 28 -1.50 5.13 3.75
CA GLY A 28 -0.78 4.80 4.96
C GLY A 28 0.04 3.52 4.88
N GLN A 29 1.10 3.48 5.67
CA GLN A 29 1.87 2.25 5.89
C GLN A 29 1.09 1.28 6.76
N VAL A 30 1.16 0.00 6.46
CA VAL A 30 0.56 -1.08 7.26
C VAL A 30 1.59 -2.17 7.56
N ARG A 31 1.23 -3.09 8.46
CA ARG A 31 2.06 -4.26 8.77
C ARG A 31 2.21 -5.14 7.54
N ARG A 32 3.38 -5.75 7.34
CA ARG A 32 3.67 -6.62 6.17
C ARG A 32 2.78 -7.85 6.07
N ASP A 33 2.28 -8.33 7.20
CA ASP A 33 1.36 -9.49 7.30
C ASP A 33 -0.13 -9.08 7.15
N THR A 34 -0.40 -7.82 6.76
CA THR A 34 -1.75 -7.36 6.45
C THR A 34 -2.38 -8.30 5.43
N ARG A 35 -3.54 -8.87 5.78
CA ARG A 35 -4.23 -9.83 4.92
C ARG A 35 -4.84 -9.12 3.71
N LEU A 36 -4.19 -9.32 2.57
CA LEU A 36 -4.63 -8.89 1.24
C LEU A 36 -5.21 -10.09 0.48
N TYR A 37 -6.17 -9.80 -0.38
CA TYR A 37 -6.84 -10.78 -1.22
C TYR A 37 -6.99 -10.24 -2.63
N ASP A 38 -7.00 -11.13 -3.61
CA ASP A 38 -7.36 -10.76 -4.97
C ASP A 38 -8.82 -10.33 -5.06
N LEU A 39 -9.15 -9.72 -6.21
CA LEU A 39 -10.55 -9.48 -6.54
C LEU A 39 -11.26 -10.83 -6.72
N PRO A 40 -12.51 -10.97 -6.23
CA PRO A 40 -13.28 -12.18 -6.46
C PRO A 40 -13.47 -12.37 -7.98
N ALA A 41 -13.38 -13.62 -8.43
CA ALA A 41 -13.67 -13.96 -9.81
C ALA A 41 -15.06 -13.45 -10.23
N PRO A 42 -15.23 -13.03 -11.50
CA PRO A 42 -16.53 -12.62 -12.02
C PRO A 42 -17.60 -13.69 -11.77
N ARG A 43 -18.80 -13.22 -11.46
CA ARG A 43 -19.92 -14.11 -11.18
C ARG A 43 -20.36 -14.82 -12.46
N LEU A 44 -20.58 -16.13 -12.39
CA LEU A 44 -21.16 -16.89 -13.50
C LEU A 44 -22.67 -16.66 -13.57
N LYS A 45 -23.23 -16.62 -14.78
CA LYS A 45 -24.69 -16.58 -14.98
C LYS A 45 -25.30 -17.82 -14.29
N SER A 46 -26.30 -17.59 -13.44
CA SER A 46 -27.00 -18.62 -12.62
C SER A 46 -26.31 -19.10 -11.32
N GLN A 47 -25.24 -18.45 -10.87
CA GLN A 47 -24.61 -18.79 -9.59
C GLN A 47 -25.54 -18.47 -8.40
N ARG A 48 -25.97 -19.52 -7.67
CA ARG A 48 -26.76 -19.41 -6.43
C ARG A 48 -25.89 -18.92 -5.25
N GLY A 49 -26.51 -18.19 -4.31
CA GLY A 49 -25.88 -17.69 -3.08
C GLY A 49 -25.20 -16.33 -3.21
N ARG A 50 -24.75 -15.75 -2.09
CA ARG A 50 -24.12 -14.40 -2.02
C ARG A 50 -22.81 -14.37 -2.83
N SER A 51 -22.57 -13.28 -3.56
CA SER A 51 -21.29 -13.06 -4.25
C SER A 51 -20.12 -13.15 -3.27
N ARG A 52 -19.02 -13.79 -3.70
CA ARG A 52 -17.78 -13.81 -2.93
C ARG A 52 -17.26 -12.38 -2.77
N LYS A 53 -16.80 -12.08 -1.57
CA LYS A 53 -16.26 -10.77 -1.22
C LYS A 53 -14.76 -10.65 -1.52
N TYR A 54 -14.06 -11.78 -1.41
CA TYR A 54 -12.62 -11.90 -1.57
C TYR A 54 -12.33 -12.96 -2.63
N GLY A 55 -11.27 -12.75 -3.42
CA GLY A 55 -10.63 -13.79 -4.20
C GLY A 55 -9.69 -14.62 -3.33
N GLU A 56 -8.62 -15.12 -3.93
CA GLU A 56 -7.58 -15.85 -3.20
C GLU A 56 -6.80 -14.92 -2.27
N LYS A 57 -6.23 -15.48 -1.21
CA LYS A 57 -5.40 -14.72 -0.28
C LYS A 57 -4.04 -14.51 -0.94
N LEU A 58 -3.60 -13.25 -1.02
CA LEU A 58 -2.25 -12.94 -1.50
C LEU A 58 -1.23 -13.39 -0.46
N THR A 59 -0.42 -14.38 -0.81
CA THR A 59 0.67 -14.87 0.05
C THR A 59 1.93 -14.01 -0.11
N PRO A 60 2.86 -14.03 0.86
CA PRO A 60 4.16 -13.38 0.71
C PRO A 60 4.90 -13.84 -0.56
N GLU A 61 4.83 -15.12 -0.90
CA GLU A 61 5.48 -15.70 -2.09
C GLU A 61 4.88 -15.12 -3.38
N GLN A 62 3.56 -15.01 -3.45
CA GLN A 62 2.88 -14.37 -4.58
C GLN A 62 3.22 -12.87 -4.67
N ALA A 63 3.33 -12.18 -3.52
CA ALA A 63 3.74 -10.78 -3.48
C ALA A 63 5.20 -10.57 -3.94
N GLU A 64 6.09 -11.54 -3.73
CA GLU A 64 7.47 -11.54 -4.26
C GLU A 64 7.54 -11.77 -5.77
N GLN A 65 6.56 -12.47 -6.34
CA GLN A 65 6.48 -12.72 -7.79
C GLN A 65 5.88 -11.56 -8.59
N LEU A 66 5.31 -10.55 -7.92
CA LEU A 66 4.80 -9.35 -8.59
C LEU A 66 5.90 -8.66 -9.40
N HIS A 67 5.51 -8.06 -10.53
CA HIS A 67 6.43 -7.27 -11.34
C HIS A 67 7.14 -6.23 -10.47
N ARG A 68 8.47 -6.23 -10.58
CA ARG A 68 9.37 -5.42 -9.79
C ARG A 68 10.17 -4.51 -10.69
N TRP A 69 10.21 -3.24 -10.33
CA TRP A 69 10.99 -2.23 -11.02
C TRP A 69 11.66 -1.29 -10.03
N VAL A 70 12.60 -0.50 -10.53
CA VAL A 70 13.29 0.52 -9.76
C VAL A 70 12.92 1.88 -10.33
N ALA A 71 12.61 2.82 -9.44
CA ALA A 71 12.39 4.22 -9.76
C ALA A 71 13.32 5.09 -8.90
N THR A 72 13.62 6.29 -9.36
CA THR A 72 14.25 7.33 -8.54
C THR A 72 13.17 8.34 -8.20
N LEU A 73 12.97 8.61 -6.91
CA LEU A 73 11.96 9.53 -6.42
C LEU A 73 12.59 10.57 -5.48
N PRO A 74 12.08 11.81 -5.47
CA PRO A 74 12.49 12.82 -4.51
C PRO A 74 11.87 12.51 -3.14
N ILE A 75 12.60 11.80 -2.28
CA ILE A 75 12.16 11.41 -0.94
C ILE A 75 13.04 12.15 0.06
N TYR A 76 12.44 12.92 0.98
CA TYR A 76 13.17 13.72 1.97
C TYR A 76 14.13 14.76 1.36
N GLY A 77 13.78 15.35 0.22
CA GLY A 77 14.63 16.33 -0.45
C GLY A 77 15.91 15.75 -1.07
N LYS A 78 16.02 14.41 -1.16
CA LYS A 78 17.09 13.72 -1.90
C LYS A 78 16.52 12.78 -2.94
N GLU A 79 17.27 12.58 -4.01
CA GLU A 79 17.00 11.54 -5.00
C GLU A 79 17.26 10.17 -4.37
N GLN A 80 16.19 9.41 -4.16
CA GLN A 80 16.24 8.10 -3.53
C GLN A 80 15.82 7.04 -4.55
N ARG A 81 16.68 6.04 -4.76
CA ARG A 81 16.29 4.84 -5.51
C ARG A 81 15.38 3.98 -4.66
N VAL A 82 14.25 3.61 -5.25
CA VAL A 82 13.23 2.77 -4.63
C VAL A 82 12.93 1.58 -5.51
N ARG A 83 12.83 0.41 -4.90
CA ARG A 83 12.39 -0.82 -5.56
C ARG A 83 10.94 -1.07 -5.21
N LEU A 84 10.11 -1.16 -6.24
CA LEU A 84 8.66 -1.15 -6.12
C LEU A 84 8.06 -2.44 -6.65
N ARG A 85 6.98 -2.86 -5.99
CA ARG A 85 6.01 -3.83 -6.48
C ARG A 85 4.62 -3.29 -6.14
N CYS A 86 3.63 -3.51 -7.00
CA CYS A 86 2.28 -3.09 -6.69
C CYS A 86 1.21 -4.04 -7.24
N THR A 87 0.04 -4.02 -6.61
CA THR A 87 -1.16 -4.68 -7.12
C THR A 87 -2.43 -4.01 -6.57
N LEU A 88 -3.56 -4.27 -7.21
CA LEU A 88 -4.88 -3.96 -6.66
C LEU A 88 -5.34 -5.13 -5.80
N ALA A 89 -5.72 -4.86 -4.56
CA ALA A 89 -6.12 -5.90 -3.62
C ALA A 89 -7.29 -5.48 -2.73
N LYS A 90 -8.04 -6.48 -2.26
CA LYS A 90 -9.06 -6.37 -1.22
C LYS A 90 -8.41 -6.55 0.14
N VAL A 91 -8.50 -5.55 1.01
CA VAL A 91 -7.87 -5.62 2.35
C VAL A 91 -8.86 -6.07 3.43
N ARG A 92 -8.46 -7.04 4.27
CA ARG A 92 -9.36 -7.70 5.22
C ARG A 92 -9.87 -6.81 6.35
N PHE A 93 -8.98 -6.01 6.92
CA PHE A 93 -9.30 -5.18 8.08
C PHE A 93 -10.18 -3.99 7.68
N LEU A 94 -10.21 -3.60 6.41
CA LEU A 94 -11.19 -2.64 5.88
C LEU A 94 -12.37 -3.32 5.22
N ASN A 95 -12.73 -4.51 5.69
CA ASN A 95 -13.91 -5.23 5.21
C ASN A 95 -13.94 -5.32 3.67
N GLY A 96 -12.83 -5.71 3.04
CA GLY A 96 -12.74 -5.86 1.58
C GLY A 96 -12.82 -4.56 0.80
N GLN A 97 -12.39 -3.43 1.37
CA GLN A 97 -12.12 -2.23 0.61
C GLN A 97 -11.07 -2.56 -0.47
N LEU A 98 -11.31 -2.08 -1.70
CA LEU A 98 -10.31 -2.15 -2.76
C LEU A 98 -9.27 -1.06 -2.52
N VAL A 99 -8.00 -1.43 -2.55
CA VAL A 99 -6.86 -0.54 -2.36
C VAL A 99 -5.79 -0.86 -3.38
N ARG A 100 -4.91 0.10 -3.65
CA ARG A 100 -3.62 -0.18 -4.26
C ARG A 100 -2.63 -0.50 -3.14
N ALA A 101 -2.06 -1.70 -3.17
CA ALA A 101 -1.00 -2.12 -2.28
C ALA A 101 0.36 -1.93 -2.96
N VAL A 102 1.30 -1.29 -2.28
CA VAL A 102 2.63 -0.98 -2.78
C VAL A 102 3.67 -1.47 -1.78
N TRP A 103 4.55 -2.37 -2.21
CA TRP A 103 5.75 -2.73 -1.47
C TRP A 103 6.86 -1.81 -1.95
N CYS A 104 7.45 -1.07 -1.01
CA CYS A 104 8.50 -0.10 -1.27
C CYS A 104 9.74 -0.45 -0.45
N GLU A 105 10.86 -0.63 -1.13
CA GLU A 105 12.18 -0.84 -0.52
C GLU A 105 13.09 0.32 -0.91
N LEU A 106 13.62 1.04 0.08
CA LEU A 106 14.57 2.11 -0.18
C LEU A 106 15.98 1.53 -0.31
N GLU A 107 16.76 1.99 -1.29
CA GLU A 107 18.19 1.68 -1.34
C GLU A 107 18.93 2.21 -0.10
N ASN A 108 19.93 1.48 0.37
CA ASN A 108 20.77 1.90 1.49
C ASN A 108 21.76 2.97 1.01
N ASP A 109 21.73 4.13 1.67
CA ASP A 109 22.60 5.27 1.36
C ASP A 109 24.10 4.94 1.48
N HIS A 110 24.46 4.05 2.41
CA HIS A 110 25.85 3.68 2.67
C HIS A 110 26.31 2.44 1.89
N LYS A 111 25.36 1.67 1.32
CA LYS A 111 25.63 0.40 0.65
C LYS A 111 24.78 0.29 -0.63
N PRO A 112 25.21 0.91 -1.74
CA PRO A 112 24.53 0.81 -3.02
C PRO A 112 24.30 -0.66 -3.41
N GLY A 113 23.12 -0.97 -3.95
CA GLY A 113 22.67 -2.32 -4.26
C GLY A 113 22.05 -3.09 -3.09
N GLN A 114 22.22 -2.63 -1.85
CA GLN A 114 21.52 -3.18 -0.69
C GLN A 114 20.21 -2.44 -0.45
N TRP A 115 19.13 -3.20 -0.27
CA TRP A 115 17.78 -2.65 -0.08
C TRP A 115 17.36 -2.77 1.37
N LYS A 116 16.78 -1.69 1.92
CA LYS A 116 16.13 -1.70 3.24
C LYS A 116 14.87 -2.56 3.18
N THR A 117 14.46 -3.06 4.34
CA THR A 117 13.32 -3.96 4.43
C THR A 117 12.03 -3.29 3.95
N ALA A 118 11.25 -4.00 3.13
CA ALA A 118 10.08 -3.45 2.46
C ALA A 118 9.06 -2.82 3.43
N SER A 119 8.55 -1.64 3.09
CA SER A 119 7.35 -1.06 3.69
C SER A 119 6.14 -1.41 2.83
N LEU A 120 5.03 -1.79 3.45
CA LEU A 120 3.76 -2.02 2.74
C LEU A 120 2.89 -0.78 2.91
N LEU A 121 2.67 -0.05 1.81
CA LEU A 121 1.78 1.10 1.75
C LEU A 121 0.45 0.71 1.12
N LEU A 122 -0.66 1.23 1.65
CA LEU A 122 -1.98 1.12 1.04
C LEU A 122 -2.50 2.49 0.64
N SER A 123 -3.11 2.58 -0.53
CA SER A 123 -3.91 3.72 -0.97
C SER A 123 -5.35 3.30 -1.23
N THR A 124 -6.32 4.03 -0.70
CA THR A 124 -7.74 3.84 -1.05
C THR A 124 -8.09 4.44 -2.42
N ASP A 125 -7.27 5.38 -2.90
CA ASP A 125 -7.33 5.86 -4.27
C ASP A 125 -6.56 4.90 -5.18
N THR A 126 -7.30 4.08 -5.93
CA THR A 126 -6.73 3.07 -6.83
C THR A 126 -6.23 3.64 -8.14
N THR A 127 -6.49 4.92 -8.42
CA THR A 127 -6.06 5.58 -9.66
C THR A 127 -4.61 6.01 -9.64
N LEU A 128 -4.03 6.19 -8.44
CA LEU A 128 -2.62 6.54 -8.27
C LEU A 128 -1.71 5.40 -8.69
N ILE A 129 -0.56 5.73 -9.26
CA ILE A 129 0.54 4.78 -9.47
C ILE A 129 1.39 4.64 -8.21
N ALA A 130 2.27 3.64 -8.18
CA ALA A 130 3.04 3.31 -6.98
C ALA A 130 3.97 4.45 -6.54
N GLU A 131 4.59 5.12 -7.51
CA GLU A 131 5.49 6.24 -7.35
C GLU A 131 4.80 7.41 -6.64
N GLN A 132 3.60 7.77 -7.12
CA GLN A 132 2.79 8.83 -6.51
C GLN A 132 2.38 8.51 -5.07
N ILE A 133 2.12 7.22 -4.77
CA ILE A 133 1.79 6.78 -3.41
C ILE A 133 3.00 6.92 -2.49
N VAL A 134 4.17 6.47 -2.92
CA VAL A 134 5.42 6.54 -2.15
C VAL A 134 5.85 7.99 -1.94
N GLU A 135 5.82 8.80 -3.00
CA GLU A 135 6.13 10.24 -2.93
C GLU A 135 5.16 10.97 -2.01
N SER A 136 3.85 10.75 -2.15
CA SER A 136 2.84 11.31 -1.22
C SER A 136 3.13 10.92 0.23
N TYR A 137 3.51 9.66 0.48
CA TYR A 137 3.77 9.16 1.83
C TYR A 137 5.08 9.69 2.42
N SER A 138 6.08 9.99 1.59
CA SER A 138 7.39 10.52 2.03
C SER A 138 7.28 11.81 2.86
N LEU A 139 6.24 12.61 2.61
CA LEU A 139 5.95 13.83 3.37
C LEU A 139 5.65 13.53 4.85
N ARG A 140 5.00 12.40 5.14
CA ARG A 140 4.70 11.97 6.51
C ARG A 140 5.95 11.48 7.23
N TRP A 141 6.74 10.72 6.50
CA TRP A 141 8.01 10.16 6.91
C TRP A 141 8.97 11.24 7.42
N SER A 142 8.85 12.48 6.93
CA SER A 142 9.62 13.66 7.38
C SER A 142 9.22 14.18 8.77
N ILE A 143 8.13 13.68 9.34
CA ILE A 143 7.55 14.11 10.63
C ILE A 143 8.00 13.16 11.77
N GLU A 144 8.59 11.99 11.45
CA GLU A 144 9.21 11.14 12.46
C GLU A 144 10.59 11.69 12.82
N PRO A 145 10.91 11.93 14.11
CA PRO A 145 12.27 12.29 14.50
C PRO A 145 13.17 11.14 14.07
N SER A 146 14.24 11.48 13.36
CA SER A 146 15.27 10.54 12.96
C SER A 146 15.77 9.83 14.22
N SER A 147 15.26 8.64 14.49
CA SER A 147 15.86 7.76 15.47
C SER A 147 17.16 7.30 14.85
N ILE A 148 18.20 8.10 15.09
CA ILE A 148 19.59 7.69 15.08
C ILE A 148 19.65 6.43 15.95
N ASN A 149 19.96 5.30 15.31
CA ASN A 149 20.73 4.18 15.84
C ASN A 149 21.11 3.24 14.70
#